data_AF-A0A949HUK3-F1
#
_entry.id   AF-A0A949HUK3-F1
#
_cell.length_a   1.000
_cell.length_b   1.000
_cell.length_c   1.000
_cell.angle_alpha   90.00
_cell.angle_beta   90.00
_cell.angle_gamma   90.00
#
_symmetry.space_group_name_H-M   'P 1'
#
loop_
_entity.id
_entity.type
_entity.pdbx_description
1 polymer ?
#
loop_
_entity_poly.entity_id
_entity_poly.type
_entity_poly.pdbx_seq_one_letter_code
_entity_poly.pdbx_strand_id
1 'polypeptide(L)'
;AAQQDQIAAAAKDPQLEQLLSSMKAARARLTSGVETVQSLSFYGKESLDTQIRSRWAVFKWQGTNQVCADFTDVMGMSQAFVLGMDGNTCWLFSEDKQNRKRLDRAPIATVADIYASVADPFGLTKRTVGSVLPKERLIYEGQEQFDGQPCYRVQSWMVRQSQNEPSGVSASKLEWWIDAKTFLPVQVVKCSSFGRQAFRFQYDNLNQPLPAADFQPPVESGSKLKSSDWFERRPGPDDSRFLTIKDGCDGQMSGRLGVRGPGGTTSSGLN
;
A
#
# COMPACT_ATOMS: atom_id res chain seq x y z
N ALA A 1 -20.48 17.84 14.83
CA ALA A 1 -20.54 19.26 14.45
C ALA A 1 -19.13 19.80 14.22
N ALA A 2 -18.42 20.32 15.23
CA ALA A 2 -17.14 21.02 15.06
C ALA A 2 -16.08 20.32 14.16
N GLN A 3 -15.86 19.01 14.32
CA GLN A 3 -14.87 18.29 13.52
C GLN A 3 -15.33 17.99 12.07
N GLN A 4 -16.65 17.89 11.83
CA GLN A 4 -17.19 17.80 10.48
C GLN A 4 -17.09 19.15 9.76
N ASP A 5 -17.35 20.24 10.49
CA ASP A 5 -17.23 21.60 9.96
C ASP A 5 -15.76 21.92 9.62
N GLN A 6 -14.83 21.50 10.48
CA GLN A 6 -13.39 21.62 10.21
C GLN A 6 -12.98 20.85 8.95
N ILE A 7 -13.45 19.61 8.77
CA ILE A 7 -13.13 18.81 7.57
C ILE A 7 -13.74 19.44 6.32
N ALA A 8 -14.97 19.95 6.39
CA ALA A 8 -15.63 20.62 5.28
C ALA A 8 -14.93 21.94 4.91
N ALA A 9 -14.42 22.68 5.90
CA ALA A 9 -13.60 23.86 5.68
C ALA A 9 -12.23 23.52 5.10
N ALA A 10 -11.57 22.48 5.62
CA ALA A 10 -10.27 22.02 5.13
C ALA A 10 -10.31 21.53 3.68
N ALA A 11 -11.43 20.96 3.23
CA ALA A 11 -11.62 20.60 1.82
C ALA A 11 -11.59 21.82 0.86
N LYS A 12 -11.71 23.04 1.39
CA LYS A 12 -11.61 24.31 0.66
C LYS A 12 -10.29 25.05 0.95
N ASP A 13 -9.36 24.43 1.67
CA ASP A 13 -8.07 25.02 2.00
C ASP A 13 -7.19 25.09 0.72
N PRO A 14 -6.83 26.30 0.25
CA PRO A 14 -6.00 26.44 -0.94
C PRO A 14 -4.60 25.84 -0.77
N GLN A 15 -4.08 25.76 0.46
CA GLN A 15 -2.77 25.15 0.73
C GLN A 15 -2.81 23.64 0.54
N LEU A 16 -3.90 22.99 0.98
CA LEU A 16 -4.12 21.56 0.75
C LEU A 16 -4.29 21.26 -0.74
N GLU A 17 -5.07 22.06 -1.47
CA GLU A 17 -5.23 21.91 -2.92
C GLU A 17 -3.89 22.08 -3.66
N GLN A 18 -3.10 23.08 -3.28
CA GLN A 18 -1.77 23.31 -3.85
C GLN A 18 -0.81 22.15 -3.56
N LEU A 19 -0.82 21.62 -2.33
CA LEU A 19 0.00 20.46 -1.96
C LEU A 19 -0.37 19.24 -2.80
N LEU A 20 -1.65 18.87 -2.87
CA LEU A 20 -2.11 17.73 -3.65
C LEU A 20 -1.82 17.89 -5.15
N SER A 21 -1.93 19.12 -5.67
CA SER A 21 -1.55 19.43 -7.06
C SER A 21 -0.06 19.24 -7.29
N SER A 22 0.78 19.68 -6.34
CA SER A 22 2.23 19.52 -6.39
C SER A 22 2.65 18.06 -6.29
N MET A 23 2.03 17.28 -5.39
CA MET A 23 2.20 15.84 -5.29
C MET A 23 1.81 15.13 -6.58
N LYS A 24 0.67 15.47 -7.17
CA LYS A 24 0.23 14.89 -8.46
C LYS A 24 1.24 15.19 -9.57
N ALA A 25 1.72 16.43 -9.66
CA ALA A 25 2.72 16.82 -10.65
C ALA A 25 4.07 16.13 -10.41
N ALA A 26 4.51 15.98 -9.16
CA ALA A 26 5.71 15.24 -8.80
C ALA A 26 5.59 13.77 -9.17
N ARG A 27 4.46 13.13 -8.83
CA ARG A 27 4.17 11.74 -9.17
C ARG A 27 4.17 11.49 -10.67
N ALA A 28 3.62 12.40 -11.46
CA ALA A 28 3.63 12.30 -12.93
C ALA A 28 5.04 12.33 -13.55
N ARG A 29 6.04 12.88 -12.84
CA ARG A 29 7.44 12.88 -13.26
C ARG A 29 8.21 11.64 -12.82
N LEU A 30 7.63 10.79 -11.98
CA LEU A 30 8.27 9.56 -11.51
C LEU A 30 8.07 8.45 -12.52
N THR A 31 9.17 7.98 -13.13
CA THR A 31 9.15 6.90 -14.11
C THR A 31 9.53 5.56 -13.51
N SER A 32 10.29 5.56 -12.42
CA SER A 32 10.78 4.36 -11.74
C SER A 32 11.28 4.68 -10.34
N GLY A 33 11.46 3.65 -9.52
CA GLY A 33 12.11 3.76 -8.23
C GLY A 33 12.13 2.46 -7.43
N VAL A 34 12.94 2.48 -6.38
CA VAL A 34 12.96 1.48 -5.32
C VAL A 34 12.52 2.16 -4.03
N GLU A 35 11.61 1.53 -3.31
CA GLU A 35 11.11 2.00 -2.02
C GLU A 35 11.31 0.89 -1.00
N THR A 36 11.96 1.23 0.11
CA THR A 36 12.04 0.36 1.27
C THR A 36 11.10 0.91 2.34
N VAL A 37 10.19 0.07 2.82
CA VAL A 37 9.19 0.46 3.82
C VAL A 37 9.44 -0.28 5.12
N GLN A 38 9.68 0.47 6.19
CA GLN A 38 9.66 -0.06 7.55
C GLN A 38 8.24 0.04 8.11
N SER A 39 7.62 -1.10 8.43
CA SER A 39 6.39 -1.16 9.20
C SER A 39 6.71 -1.33 10.69
N LEU A 40 6.17 -0.42 11.50
CA LEU A 40 6.27 -0.42 12.96
C LEU A 40 4.87 -0.59 13.53
N SER A 41 4.65 -1.67 14.27
CA SER A 41 3.43 -1.89 15.04
C SER A 41 3.72 -1.75 16.52
N PHE A 42 2.97 -0.89 17.18
CA PHE A 42 3.09 -0.60 18.60
C PHE A 42 1.90 -1.25 19.33
N TYR A 43 2.21 -2.22 20.19
CA TYR A 43 1.22 -2.97 20.96
C TYR A 43 1.36 -2.65 22.44
N GLY A 44 0.26 -2.34 23.11
CA GLY A 44 0.25 -2.03 24.54
C GLY A 44 -1.12 -1.56 25.03
N LYS A 45 -1.25 -1.39 26.35
CA LYS A 45 -2.39 -0.68 26.96
C LYS A 45 -2.13 0.82 26.90
N GLU A 46 -3.22 1.59 26.91
CA GLU A 46 -3.43 3.01 26.58
C GLU A 46 -2.35 4.08 26.93
N SER A 47 -1.26 3.76 27.62
CA SER A 47 -0.18 4.70 27.93
C SER A 47 1.26 4.17 27.77
N LEU A 48 1.47 2.87 27.49
CA LEU A 48 2.81 2.30 27.35
C LEU A 48 2.85 1.24 26.24
N ASP A 49 3.64 1.50 25.20
CA ASP A 49 3.95 0.51 24.16
C ASP A 49 4.79 -0.61 24.75
N THR A 50 4.15 -1.73 25.10
CA THR A 50 4.82 -2.90 25.71
C THR A 50 5.57 -3.77 24.72
N GLN A 51 5.24 -3.65 23.43
CA GLN A 51 5.91 -4.39 22.37
C GLN A 51 5.94 -3.56 21.09
N ILE A 52 7.13 -3.46 20.48
CA ILE A 52 7.32 -2.90 19.15
C ILE A 52 7.69 -4.03 18.21
N ARG A 53 6.92 -4.20 17.14
CA ARG A 53 7.29 -5.09 16.04
C ARG A 53 7.72 -4.25 14.85
N SER A 54 8.95 -4.46 14.40
CA SER A 54 9.48 -3.84 13.17
C SER A 54 9.61 -4.89 12.08
N ARG A 55 9.15 -4.55 10.87
CA ARG A 55 9.22 -5.38 9.66
C ARG A 55 9.56 -4.52 8.46
N TRP A 56 10.10 -5.15 7.43
CA TRP A 56 10.49 -4.47 6.19
C TRP A 56 9.79 -5.07 4.97
N ALA A 57 9.44 -4.20 4.02
CA ALA A 57 9.01 -4.58 2.68
C ALA A 57 9.79 -3.74 1.66
N VAL A 58 9.99 -4.29 0.47
CA VAL A 58 10.66 -3.60 -0.64
C VAL A 58 9.74 -3.55 -1.84
N PHE A 59 9.60 -2.38 -2.44
CA PHE A 59 8.81 -2.14 -3.64
C PHE A 59 9.72 -1.62 -4.74
N LYS A 60 9.58 -2.17 -5.93
CA LYS A 60 10.24 -1.70 -7.14
C LYS A 60 9.17 -1.40 -8.18
N TRP A 61 9.25 -0.26 -8.86
CA TRP A 61 8.30 0.06 -9.94
C TRP A 61 9.00 0.70 -11.12
N GLN A 62 8.45 0.46 -12.31
CA GLN A 62 8.87 1.12 -13.54
C GLN A 62 7.67 1.27 -14.48
N GLY A 63 7.38 2.51 -14.88
CA GLY A 63 6.19 2.87 -15.64
C GLY A 63 4.91 2.49 -14.89
N THR A 64 3.87 2.16 -15.66
CA THR A 64 2.54 1.81 -15.11
C THR A 64 2.31 0.32 -14.97
N ASN A 65 3.14 -0.52 -15.61
CA ASN A 65 2.85 -1.95 -15.82
C ASN A 65 3.94 -2.86 -15.24
N GLN A 66 4.99 -2.33 -14.61
CA GLN A 66 6.00 -3.12 -13.93
C GLN A 66 6.06 -2.72 -12.46
N VAL A 67 5.75 -3.67 -11.57
CA VAL A 67 5.90 -3.51 -10.13
C VAL A 67 6.28 -4.84 -9.51
N CYS A 68 7.14 -4.81 -8.50
CA CYS A 68 7.52 -5.96 -7.69
C CYS A 68 7.46 -5.53 -6.23
N ALA A 69 6.85 -6.35 -5.39
CA ALA A 69 6.70 -6.11 -3.97
C ALA A 69 7.14 -7.36 -3.19
N ASP A 70 8.14 -7.19 -2.34
CA ASP A 70 8.65 -8.22 -1.44
C ASP A 70 8.15 -7.96 -0.02
N PHE A 71 7.30 -8.85 0.48
CA PHE A 71 6.73 -8.83 1.83
C PHE A 71 7.30 -9.93 2.73
N THR A 72 8.43 -10.52 2.36
CA THR A 72 8.97 -11.71 3.03
C THR A 72 9.12 -11.51 4.54
N ASP A 73 9.74 -10.42 4.98
CA ASP A 73 9.89 -10.15 6.42
C ASP A 73 8.54 -9.82 7.08
N VAL A 74 7.66 -9.08 6.41
CA VAL A 74 6.31 -8.76 6.91
C VAL A 74 5.50 -10.03 7.20
N MET A 75 5.58 -11.04 6.34
CA MET A 75 4.87 -12.31 6.52
C MET A 75 5.43 -13.13 7.69
N GLY A 76 6.72 -13.02 8.02
CA GLY A 76 7.40 -13.65 9.17
C GLY A 76 7.42 -15.19 9.22
N MET A 77 6.61 -15.85 8.37
CA MET A 77 6.39 -17.28 8.31
C MET A 77 6.82 -17.91 6.99
N SER A 78 7.27 -17.10 6.04
CA SER A 78 7.73 -17.51 4.71
C SER A 78 9.22 -17.21 4.54
N GLN A 79 9.92 -18.02 3.75
CA GLN A 79 11.27 -17.71 3.25
C GLN A 79 11.23 -16.75 2.06
N ALA A 80 10.13 -16.74 1.32
CA ALA A 80 9.84 -15.74 0.31
C ALA A 80 8.33 -15.48 0.24
N PHE A 81 7.94 -14.22 0.13
CA PHE A 81 6.58 -13.83 -0.24
C PHE A 81 6.65 -12.58 -1.13
N VAL A 82 6.64 -12.80 -2.44
CA VAL A 82 6.92 -11.77 -3.43
C VAL A 82 5.83 -11.81 -4.49
N LEU A 83 5.31 -10.67 -4.90
CA LEU A 83 4.33 -10.57 -5.97
C LEU A 83 4.59 -9.35 -6.83
N GLY A 84 4.10 -9.39 -8.06
CA GLY A 84 4.36 -8.31 -8.99
C GLY A 84 3.69 -8.50 -10.33
N MET A 85 4.06 -7.62 -11.24
CA MET A 85 3.77 -7.70 -12.66
C MET A 85 4.98 -7.22 -13.45
N ASP A 86 5.23 -7.86 -14.59
CA ASP A 86 6.41 -7.61 -15.42
C ASP A 86 6.13 -6.79 -16.70
N GLY A 87 4.88 -6.37 -16.89
CA GLY A 87 4.37 -5.74 -18.11
C GLY A 87 3.44 -6.64 -18.92
N ASN A 88 3.50 -7.96 -18.73
CA ASN A 88 2.69 -8.94 -19.45
C ASN A 88 1.94 -9.90 -18.53
N THR A 89 2.52 -10.24 -17.38
CA THR A 89 2.04 -11.27 -16.45
C THR A 89 2.02 -10.73 -15.03
N CYS A 90 0.89 -10.89 -14.34
CA CYS A 90 0.81 -10.77 -12.89
C CYS A 90 1.22 -12.09 -12.25
N TRP A 91 1.96 -12.04 -11.16
CA TRP A 91 2.46 -13.24 -10.50
C TRP A 91 2.55 -13.08 -8.99
N LEU A 92 2.51 -14.21 -8.29
CA LEU A 92 2.75 -14.30 -6.86
C LEU A 92 3.58 -15.55 -6.57
N PHE A 93 4.74 -15.33 -5.99
CA PHE A 93 5.68 -16.36 -5.57
C PHE A 93 5.68 -16.48 -4.04
N SER A 94 5.69 -17.71 -3.55
CA SER A 94 6.01 -17.97 -2.15
C SER A 94 6.88 -19.19 -1.97
N GLU A 95 7.67 -19.14 -0.91
CA GLU A 95 8.43 -20.25 -0.39
C GLU A 95 8.20 -20.31 1.12
N ASP A 96 7.75 -21.46 1.63
CA ASP A 96 7.59 -21.66 3.06
C ASP A 96 8.85 -22.20 3.73
N LYS A 97 8.84 -22.31 5.05
CA LYS A 97 9.98 -22.81 5.85
C LYS A 97 10.36 -24.26 5.56
N GLN A 98 9.56 -25.00 4.78
CA GLN A 98 9.87 -26.35 4.33
C GLN A 98 10.37 -26.38 2.86
N ASN A 99 10.83 -25.24 2.33
CA ASN A 99 11.31 -25.05 0.96
C ASN A 99 10.27 -25.43 -0.10
N ARG A 100 8.97 -25.36 0.23
CA ARG A 100 7.90 -25.67 -0.72
C ARG A 100 7.61 -24.39 -1.50
N LYS A 101 8.06 -24.38 -2.75
CA LYS A 101 7.91 -23.26 -3.68
C LYS A 101 6.56 -23.32 -4.40
N ARG A 102 5.91 -22.17 -4.52
CA ARG A 102 4.65 -21.98 -5.25
C ARG A 102 4.75 -20.73 -6.10
N LEU A 103 4.15 -20.78 -7.28
CA LEU A 103 4.07 -19.66 -8.20
C LEU A 103 2.70 -19.67 -8.87
N ASP A 104 1.93 -18.60 -8.67
CA ASP A 104 0.75 -18.31 -9.47
C ASP A 104 1.10 -17.25 -10.51
N ARG A 105 0.53 -17.37 -11.71
CA ARG A 105 0.75 -16.50 -12.85
C ARG A 105 -0.54 -16.35 -13.63
N ALA A 106 -0.85 -15.12 -14.02
CA ALA A 106 -1.95 -14.82 -14.92
C ALA A 106 -1.51 -13.72 -15.91
N PRO A 107 -1.78 -13.85 -17.21
CA PRO A 107 -1.59 -12.75 -18.14
C PRO A 107 -2.38 -11.52 -17.67
N ILE A 108 -1.79 -10.33 -17.76
CA ILE A 108 -2.42 -9.07 -17.33
C ILE A 108 -3.80 -8.89 -17.96
N ALA A 109 -3.97 -9.28 -19.24
CA ALA A 109 -5.25 -9.21 -19.95
C ALA A 109 -6.38 -10.03 -19.30
N THR A 110 -6.05 -11.00 -18.43
CA THR A 110 -7.01 -11.84 -17.70
C THR A 110 -7.25 -11.36 -16.26
N VAL A 111 -6.51 -10.35 -15.80
CA VAL A 111 -6.61 -9.77 -14.46
C VAL A 111 -7.43 -8.48 -14.57
N ALA A 112 -8.73 -8.59 -14.32
CA ALA A 112 -9.67 -7.48 -14.49
C ALA A 112 -9.33 -6.27 -13.60
N ASP A 113 -8.88 -6.54 -12.37
CA ASP A 113 -8.63 -5.51 -11.37
C ASP A 113 -7.15 -5.50 -10.94
N ILE A 114 -6.39 -4.50 -11.40
CA ILE A 114 -5.02 -4.25 -10.95
C ILE A 114 -4.98 -2.95 -10.14
N TYR A 115 -4.70 -3.10 -8.85
CA TYR A 115 -4.53 -1.98 -7.93
C TYR A 115 -3.12 -2.00 -7.34
N ALA A 116 -2.28 -1.06 -7.78
CA ALA A 116 -0.97 -0.81 -7.20
C ALA A 116 -0.94 0.62 -6.64
N SER A 117 -0.73 0.73 -5.33
CA SER A 117 -0.52 1.99 -4.60
C SER A 117 0.88 1.95 -4.00
N VAL A 118 1.82 2.59 -4.69
CA VAL A 118 3.24 2.69 -4.30
C VAL A 118 3.64 4.14 -4.43
N ALA A 119 4.08 4.76 -3.33
CA ALA A 119 4.38 6.18 -3.20
C ALA A 119 3.23 7.10 -3.70
N ASP A 120 1.97 6.68 -3.50
CA ASP A 120 0.77 7.41 -3.93
C ASP A 120 -0.34 7.35 -2.87
N PRO A 121 -0.18 8.05 -1.73
CA PRO A 121 -1.03 7.91 -0.54
C PRO A 121 -2.50 8.27 -0.79
N PHE A 122 -2.78 9.06 -1.82
CA PHE A 122 -4.12 9.59 -2.11
C PHE A 122 -4.67 9.12 -3.46
N GLY A 123 -3.95 8.21 -4.15
CA GLY A 123 -4.35 7.70 -5.46
C GLY A 123 -4.34 8.75 -6.57
N LEU A 124 -3.50 9.79 -6.44
CA LEU A 124 -3.40 10.92 -7.37
C LEU A 124 -2.86 10.50 -8.74
N THR A 125 -2.28 9.32 -8.89
CA THR A 125 -1.95 8.74 -10.20
C THR A 125 -3.20 8.56 -11.06
N LYS A 126 -4.31 8.09 -10.46
CA LYS A 126 -5.58 7.81 -11.17
C LYS A 126 -6.67 8.86 -10.94
N ARG A 127 -6.56 9.66 -9.88
CA ARG A 127 -7.60 10.59 -9.42
C ARG A 127 -7.22 12.06 -9.67
N THR A 128 -8.23 12.91 -9.76
CA THR A 128 -8.03 14.38 -9.75
C THR A 128 -8.01 14.90 -8.32
N VAL A 129 -7.34 16.04 -8.09
CA VAL A 129 -7.28 16.68 -6.76
C VAL A 129 -8.69 16.98 -6.23
N GLY A 130 -9.55 17.55 -7.06
CA GLY A 130 -10.96 17.84 -6.68
C GLY A 130 -11.77 16.60 -6.29
N SER A 131 -11.39 15.40 -6.73
CA SER A 131 -12.04 14.15 -6.31
C SER A 131 -11.48 13.55 -5.01
N VAL A 132 -10.30 13.99 -4.58
CA VAL A 132 -9.61 13.55 -3.36
C VAL A 132 -10.10 14.36 -2.17
N LEU A 133 -10.08 15.69 -2.28
CA LEU A 133 -10.43 16.64 -1.23
C LEU A 133 -11.71 16.28 -0.43
N PRO A 134 -12.88 16.07 -1.06
CA PRO A 134 -14.12 15.78 -0.33
C PRO A 134 -14.20 14.34 0.19
N LYS A 135 -13.47 13.40 -0.42
CA LYS A 135 -13.59 11.96 -0.10
C LYS A 135 -12.65 11.53 1.00
N GLU A 136 -11.42 12.03 0.99
CA GLU A 136 -10.36 11.60 1.90
C GLU A 136 -10.37 12.37 3.23
N ARG A 137 -11.23 13.39 3.38
CA ARG A 137 -11.41 14.16 4.63
C ARG A 137 -10.08 14.70 5.16
N LEU A 138 -9.24 15.20 4.26
CA LEU A 138 -7.88 15.64 4.54
C LEU A 138 -7.88 17.02 5.22
N ILE A 139 -6.93 17.21 6.13
CA ILE A 139 -6.65 18.48 6.80
C ILE A 139 -5.17 18.76 6.63
N TYR A 140 -4.84 19.94 6.11
CA TYR A 140 -3.46 20.42 6.08
C TYR A 140 -3.11 21.05 7.43
N GLU A 141 -2.05 20.55 8.06
CA GLU A 141 -1.64 20.98 9.40
C GLU A 141 -0.45 21.94 9.36
N GLY A 142 0.09 22.21 8.16
CA GLY A 142 1.25 23.07 7.96
C GLY A 142 2.50 22.31 7.53
N GLN A 143 3.63 23.01 7.69
CA GLN A 143 4.96 22.49 7.39
C GLN A 143 5.80 22.50 8.67
N GLU A 144 6.44 21.38 8.98
CA GLU A 144 7.25 21.16 10.17
C GLU A 144 8.57 20.46 9.81
N GLN A 145 9.51 20.39 10.75
CA GLN A 145 10.73 19.60 10.58
C GLN A 145 10.50 18.16 11.05
N PHE A 146 10.83 17.18 10.22
CA PHE A 146 10.80 15.76 10.55
C PHE A 146 12.14 15.13 10.19
N ASP A 147 12.82 14.54 11.17
CA ASP A 147 14.20 14.02 11.03
C ASP A 147 15.16 15.01 10.34
N GLY A 148 15.03 16.30 10.68
CA GLY A 148 15.86 17.38 10.14
C GLY A 148 15.52 17.83 8.71
N GLN A 149 14.40 17.35 8.14
CA GLN A 149 13.94 17.73 6.81
C GLN A 149 12.58 18.45 6.87
N PRO A 150 12.37 19.50 6.06
CA PRO A 150 11.08 20.16 5.98
C PRO A 150 10.04 19.23 5.35
N CYS A 151 8.95 18.97 6.06
CA CYS A 151 7.86 18.12 5.63
C CYS A 151 6.51 18.83 5.77
N TYR A 152 5.62 18.61 4.80
CA TYR A 152 4.21 18.92 4.95
C TYR A 152 3.55 17.87 5.83
N ARG A 153 2.63 18.31 6.68
CA ARG A 153 1.85 17.45 7.56
C ARG A 153 0.38 17.49 7.14
N VAL A 154 -0.17 16.31 6.85
CA VAL A 154 -1.57 16.13 6.44
C VAL A 154 -2.22 15.10 7.35
N GLN A 155 -3.46 15.31 7.75
CA GLN A 155 -4.22 14.38 8.58
C GLN A 155 -5.53 13.96 7.93
N SER A 156 -6.04 12.79 8.30
CA SER A 156 -7.40 12.34 7.97
C SER A 156 -8.01 11.61 9.17
N TRP A 157 -9.31 11.76 9.33
CA TRP A 157 -10.10 11.02 10.31
C TRP A 157 -11.05 10.05 9.59
N MET A 158 -10.72 8.77 9.64
CA MET A 158 -11.60 7.71 9.19
C MET A 158 -12.50 7.27 10.34
N VAL A 159 -13.79 7.56 10.21
CA VAL A 159 -14.82 7.06 11.14
C VAL A 159 -15.60 6.00 10.38
N ARG A 160 -15.52 4.74 10.83
CA ARG A 160 -16.28 3.61 10.25
C ARG A 160 -17.21 3.05 11.31
N GLN A 161 -18.49 3.04 11.01
CA GLN A 161 -19.48 2.30 11.78
C GLN A 161 -19.43 0.84 11.32
N SER A 162 -19.10 -0.07 12.23
CA SER A 162 -19.15 -1.50 11.92
C SER A 162 -20.58 -1.90 11.59
N GLN A 163 -20.82 -2.52 10.43
CA GLN A 163 -22.16 -3.04 10.10
C GLN A 163 -22.56 -4.22 10.99
N ASN A 164 -21.59 -4.85 11.67
CA ASN A 164 -21.79 -6.06 12.49
C ASN A 164 -21.77 -5.79 14.00
N GLU A 165 -21.52 -4.55 14.45
CA GLU A 165 -21.58 -4.18 15.87
C GLU A 165 -22.46 -2.94 16.07
N PRO A 166 -23.63 -3.07 16.73
CA PRO A 166 -24.60 -1.97 16.89
C PRO A 166 -24.06 -0.71 17.58
N SER A 167 -22.94 -0.81 18.30
CA SER A 167 -22.28 0.28 19.04
C SER A 167 -20.84 0.58 18.60
N GLY A 168 -20.29 -0.16 17.64
CA GLY A 168 -18.86 -0.09 17.28
C GLY A 168 -18.56 1.01 16.26
N VAL A 169 -18.52 2.27 16.70
CA VAL A 169 -17.87 3.32 15.90
C VAL A 169 -16.37 3.18 16.06
N SER A 170 -15.70 2.66 15.02
CA SER A 170 -14.24 2.67 14.96
C SER A 170 -13.76 3.98 14.35
N ALA A 171 -12.94 4.71 15.08
CA ALA A 171 -12.24 5.89 14.58
C ALA A 171 -10.76 5.57 14.42
N SER A 172 -10.19 5.98 13.30
CA SER A 172 -8.75 5.98 13.12
C SER A 172 -8.31 7.31 12.53
N LYS A 173 -7.23 7.85 13.10
CA LYS A 173 -6.53 9.01 12.60
C LYS A 173 -5.35 8.53 11.75
N LEU A 174 -5.26 9.02 10.52
CA LEU A 174 -4.06 8.88 9.71
C LEU A 174 -3.35 10.23 9.66
N GLU A 175 -2.04 10.20 9.71
CA GLU A 175 -1.17 11.36 9.58
C GLU A 175 -0.05 11.04 8.60
N TRP A 176 0.11 11.88 7.60
CA TRP A 176 1.16 11.81 6.59
C TRP A 176 2.17 12.92 6.84
N TRP A 177 3.44 12.52 6.79
CA TRP A 177 4.58 13.40 6.66
C TRP A 177 5.07 13.28 5.22
N ILE A 178 5.10 14.39 4.50
CA ILE A 178 5.43 14.43 3.06
C ILE A 178 6.61 15.36 2.88
N ASP A 179 7.72 14.85 2.34
CA ASP A 179 8.93 15.65 2.13
C ASP A 179 8.64 16.84 1.21
N ALA A 180 9.00 18.05 1.64
CA ALA A 180 8.65 19.27 0.94
C ALA A 180 9.40 19.45 -0.39
N LYS A 181 10.51 18.72 -0.58
CA LYS A 181 11.33 18.80 -1.79
C LYS A 181 10.85 17.85 -2.88
N THR A 182 10.53 16.62 -2.51
CA THR A 182 10.18 15.52 -3.43
C THR A 182 8.68 15.28 -3.54
N PHE A 183 7.90 15.78 -2.57
CA PHE A 183 6.47 15.51 -2.43
C PHE A 183 6.13 14.02 -2.24
N LEU A 184 7.10 13.23 -1.76
CA LEU A 184 6.92 11.82 -1.43
C LEU A 184 6.61 11.63 0.06
N PRO A 185 5.79 10.63 0.44
CA PRO A 185 5.57 10.29 1.84
C PRO A 185 6.89 9.85 2.51
N VAL A 186 7.27 10.45 3.65
CA VAL A 186 8.40 9.96 4.46
C VAL A 186 7.93 9.07 5.60
N GLN A 187 6.74 9.37 6.15
CA GLN A 187 6.12 8.56 7.17
C GLN A 187 4.59 8.68 7.11
N VAL A 188 3.91 7.57 7.37
CA VAL A 188 2.48 7.53 7.65
C VAL A 188 2.26 6.92 9.02
N VAL A 189 1.49 7.58 9.86
CA VAL A 189 1.11 7.09 11.19
C VAL A 189 -0.40 6.88 11.21
N LYS A 190 -0.82 5.68 11.59
CA LYS A 190 -2.21 5.34 11.83
C LYS A 190 -2.42 5.07 13.31
N CYS A 191 -3.27 5.87 13.94
CA CYS A 191 -3.72 5.67 15.31
C CYS A 191 -5.17 5.18 15.28
N SER A 192 -5.46 4.09 15.98
CA SER A 192 -6.81 3.54 16.11
C SER A 192 -7.06 3.06 17.53
N SER A 193 -8.30 2.68 17.85
CA SER A 193 -8.64 2.01 19.11
C SER A 193 -7.87 0.71 19.35
N PHE A 194 -7.29 0.11 18.31
CA PHE A 194 -6.55 -1.15 18.37
C PHE A 194 -5.03 -0.97 18.49
N GLY A 195 -4.56 0.28 18.54
CA GLY A 195 -3.14 0.62 18.64
C GLY A 195 -2.66 1.53 17.53
N ARG A 196 -1.34 1.69 17.48
CA ARG A 196 -0.64 2.57 16.55
C ARG A 196 0.20 1.75 15.57
N GLN A 197 0.15 2.14 14.31
CA GLN A 197 1.02 1.63 13.27
C GLN A 197 1.73 2.81 12.60
N ALA A 198 3.00 2.65 12.25
CA ALA A 198 3.71 3.59 11.40
C ALA A 198 4.36 2.87 10.22
N PHE A 199 4.38 3.52 9.07
CA PHE A 199 5.13 3.13 7.89
C PHE A 199 6.14 4.23 7.61
N ARG A 200 7.43 3.90 7.52
CA ARG A 200 8.50 4.82 7.13
C ARG A 200 9.04 4.42 5.78
N PHE A 201 9.22 5.39 4.90
CA PHE A 201 9.54 5.17 3.51
C PHE A 201 10.93 5.73 3.22
N GLN A 202 11.75 4.92 2.57
CA GLN A 202 13.02 5.33 2.01
C GLN A 202 13.01 5.07 0.50
N TYR A 203 13.47 6.06 -0.26
CA TYR A 203 13.46 6.03 -1.72
C TYR A 203 14.87 6.00 -2.27
N ASP A 204 15.13 5.05 -3.16
CA ASP A 204 16.40 4.89 -3.87
C ASP A 204 16.14 4.76 -5.38
N ASN A 205 17.14 5.12 -6.19
CA ASN A 205 17.12 4.96 -7.65
C ASN A 205 15.89 5.56 -8.37
N LEU A 206 15.35 6.67 -7.83
CA LEU A 206 14.22 7.38 -8.47
C LEU A 206 14.60 7.83 -9.89
N ASN A 207 13.71 7.56 -10.85
CA ASN A 207 13.87 7.89 -12.28
C ASN A 207 15.10 7.26 -12.96
N GLN A 208 15.69 6.23 -12.37
CA GLN A 208 16.73 5.43 -13.01
C GLN A 208 16.14 4.13 -13.57
N PRO A 209 16.52 3.69 -14.79
CA PRO A 209 16.05 2.43 -15.33
C PRO A 209 16.39 1.26 -14.40
N LEU A 210 15.40 0.43 -14.10
CA LEU A 210 15.57 -0.78 -13.31
C LEU A 210 15.73 -2.00 -14.23
N PRO A 211 16.58 -2.98 -13.88
CA PRO A 211 16.75 -4.19 -14.66
C PRO A 211 15.42 -4.95 -14.81
N ALA A 212 15.15 -5.50 -16.00
CA ALA A 212 13.93 -6.29 -16.23
C ALA A 212 13.78 -7.49 -15.27
N ALA A 213 14.91 -8.05 -14.80
CA ALA A 213 14.95 -9.13 -13.83
C ALA A 213 14.33 -8.76 -12.47
N ASP A 214 14.29 -7.47 -12.10
CA ASP A 214 13.67 -7.01 -10.85
C ASP A 214 12.15 -7.22 -10.81
N PHE A 215 11.52 -7.39 -11.98
CA PHE A 215 10.08 -7.58 -12.13
C PHE A 215 9.69 -9.03 -12.41
N GLN A 216 10.66 -9.95 -12.43
CA GLN A 216 10.43 -11.37 -12.62
C GLN A 216 10.31 -12.08 -11.27
N PRO A 217 9.52 -13.17 -11.16
CA PRO A 217 9.45 -13.95 -9.94
C PRO A 217 10.82 -14.59 -9.63
N PRO A 218 11.22 -14.68 -8.35
CA PRO A 218 12.53 -15.19 -7.95
C PRO A 218 12.59 -16.73 -8.01
N VAL A 219 12.46 -17.28 -9.21
CA VAL A 219 12.42 -18.73 -9.46
C VAL A 219 13.66 -19.14 -10.25
N GLU A 220 14.47 -20.00 -9.64
CA GLU A 220 15.62 -20.60 -10.31
C GLU A 220 15.16 -21.62 -11.37
N SER A 221 15.86 -21.67 -12.50
CA SER A 221 15.62 -22.66 -13.55
C SER A 221 15.68 -24.09 -12.99
N GLY A 222 14.67 -24.90 -13.30
CA GLY A 222 14.57 -26.29 -12.81
C GLY A 222 13.95 -26.45 -11.41
N SER A 223 13.51 -25.36 -10.77
CA SER A 223 12.79 -25.42 -9.49
C SER A 223 11.50 -26.25 -9.60
N LYS A 224 11.31 -27.18 -8.65
CA LYS A 224 10.06 -27.93 -8.50
C LYS A 224 9.01 -27.03 -7.85
N LEU A 225 8.09 -26.50 -8.65
CA LEU A 225 6.94 -25.72 -8.18
C LEU A 225 5.78 -26.67 -7.83
N LYS A 226 5.12 -26.45 -6.69
CA LYS A 226 3.85 -27.13 -6.41
C LYS A 226 2.75 -26.61 -7.33
N SER A 227 1.86 -27.52 -7.73
CA SER A 227 0.65 -27.25 -8.51
C SER A 227 -0.21 -26.13 -7.90
N SER A 228 -0.86 -25.37 -8.78
CA SER A 228 -1.41 -24.00 -8.67
C SER A 228 -2.65 -23.79 -7.79
N ASP A 229 -2.95 -24.67 -6.83
CA ASP A 229 -4.14 -24.50 -5.99
C ASP A 229 -3.83 -23.53 -4.83
N TRP A 230 -3.83 -22.23 -5.16
CA TRP A 230 -3.71 -21.11 -4.22
C TRP A 230 -5.03 -20.69 -3.59
N PHE A 231 -6.15 -21.13 -4.15
CA PHE A 231 -7.48 -20.67 -3.80
C PHE A 231 -8.24 -21.74 -3.03
N GLU A 232 -8.86 -21.33 -1.92
CA GLU A 232 -9.71 -22.20 -1.09
C GLU A 232 -10.91 -22.74 -1.89
N ARG A 233 -11.30 -22.03 -2.95
CA ARG A 233 -12.28 -22.50 -3.95
C ARG A 233 -11.72 -22.40 -5.36
N ARG A 234 -12.14 -23.33 -6.22
CA ARG A 234 -11.87 -23.22 -7.65
C ARG A 234 -12.59 -21.99 -8.23
N PRO A 235 -11.91 -21.17 -9.05
CA PRO A 235 -12.55 -20.10 -9.78
C PRO A 235 -13.65 -20.65 -10.71
N GLY A 236 -14.84 -20.07 -10.64
CA GLY A 236 -15.95 -20.30 -11.56
C GLY A 236 -15.88 -19.40 -12.80
N PRO A 237 -16.78 -19.57 -13.76
CA PRO A 237 -16.78 -18.81 -15.02
C PRO A 237 -17.04 -17.31 -14.81
N ASP A 238 -17.74 -16.93 -13.74
CA ASP A 238 -18.08 -15.53 -13.43
C ASP A 238 -17.08 -14.87 -12.48
N ASP A 239 -15.95 -15.52 -12.20
CA ASP A 239 -14.91 -14.96 -11.33
C ASP A 239 -13.91 -14.12 -12.11
N SER A 240 -13.61 -12.94 -11.59
CA SER A 240 -12.57 -12.05 -12.07
C SER A 240 -11.32 -12.15 -11.22
N ARG A 241 -10.16 -12.29 -11.87
CA ARG A 241 -8.84 -12.21 -11.20
C ARG A 241 -8.54 -10.76 -10.80
N PHE A 242 -7.84 -10.61 -9.67
CA PHE A 242 -7.33 -9.31 -9.23
C PHE A 242 -5.91 -9.42 -8.65
N LEU A 243 -5.18 -8.30 -8.75
CA LEU A 243 -3.89 -8.06 -8.10
C LEU A 243 -3.99 -6.79 -7.24
N THR A 244 -3.56 -6.86 -5.98
CA THR A 244 -3.45 -5.71 -5.08
C THR A 244 -2.04 -5.62 -4.51
N ILE A 245 -1.40 -4.46 -4.68
CA ILE A 245 -0.13 -4.10 -4.06
C ILE A 245 -0.32 -2.74 -3.38
N LYS A 246 -0.05 -2.68 -2.08
CA LYS A 246 -0.05 -1.47 -1.27
C LYS A 246 1.17 -1.47 -0.37
N ASP A 247 1.94 -0.39 -0.47
CA ASP A 247 3.13 -0.10 0.32
C ASP A 247 2.84 0.36 1.77
N GLY A 248 1.60 0.75 2.07
CA GLY A 248 1.22 1.33 3.35
C GLY A 248 1.15 2.85 3.36
N CYS A 249 1.44 3.55 2.26
CA CYS A 249 1.31 5.00 2.19
C CYS A 249 -0.15 5.46 2.28
N ASP A 250 -1.13 4.62 1.98
CA ASP A 250 -2.56 4.87 2.24
C ASP A 250 -3.00 4.44 3.67
N GLY A 251 -2.05 4.06 4.51
CA GLY A 251 -2.27 3.53 5.87
C GLY A 251 -2.63 2.04 5.91
N GLN A 252 -2.51 1.30 4.79
CA GLN A 252 -2.66 -0.15 4.74
C GLN A 252 -1.61 -0.79 3.83
N MET A 253 -0.80 -1.68 4.38
CA MET A 253 0.13 -2.50 3.60
C MET A 253 -0.55 -3.81 3.20
N SER A 254 -0.55 -4.15 1.91
CA SER A 254 -1.24 -5.34 1.39
C SER A 254 -0.59 -5.85 0.11
N GLY A 255 -0.57 -7.16 -0.06
CA GLY A 255 -0.02 -7.83 -1.24
C GLY A 255 -0.82 -9.09 -1.52
N ARG A 256 -1.70 -9.07 -2.53
CA ARG A 256 -2.67 -10.15 -2.80
C ARG A 256 -2.83 -10.43 -4.28
N LEU A 257 -2.90 -11.72 -4.60
CA LEU A 257 -3.42 -12.23 -5.87
C LEU A 257 -4.63 -13.10 -5.56
N GLY A 258 -5.72 -12.89 -6.29
CA GLY A 258 -7.01 -13.48 -5.93
C GLY A 258 -8.02 -13.55 -7.06
N VAL A 259 -9.18 -14.11 -6.72
CA VAL A 259 -10.40 -14.05 -7.52
C VAL A 259 -11.57 -13.51 -6.71
N ARG A 260 -12.49 -12.84 -7.40
CA ARG A 260 -13.75 -12.35 -6.86
C ARG A 260 -14.88 -12.63 -7.84
N GLY A 261 -16.02 -13.05 -7.30
CA GLY A 261 -17.26 -13.20 -8.04
C GLY A 261 -18.45 -13.46 -7.10
N PRO A 262 -19.58 -13.98 -7.61
CA PRO A 262 -20.79 -14.23 -6.83
C PRO A 262 -20.57 -15.12 -5.60
N GLY A 263 -19.64 -16.08 -5.68
CA GLY A 263 -19.24 -16.95 -4.57
C GLY A 263 -18.30 -16.32 -3.54
N GLY A 264 -18.12 -15.00 -3.57
CA GLY A 264 -17.23 -14.26 -2.68
C GLY A 264 -15.80 -14.10 -3.21
N THR A 265 -14.92 -13.57 -2.35
CA THR A 265 -13.50 -13.33 -2.67
C THR A 265 -12.65 -14.44 -2.06
N THR A 266 -11.75 -15.05 -2.84
CA THR A 266 -10.68 -15.91 -2.31
C THR A 266 -9.35 -15.39 -2.85
N SER A 267 -8.35 -15.32 -1.98
CA SER A 267 -7.06 -14.74 -2.31
C SER A 267 -5.99 -15.28 -1.42
N SER A 268 -4.76 -15.25 -1.90
CA SER A 268 -3.58 -15.48 -1.08
C SER A 268 -2.77 -14.20 -0.98
N GLY A 269 -2.35 -13.86 0.24
CA GLY A 269 -1.67 -12.59 0.47
C GLY A 269 -1.74 -12.01 1.87
N LEU A 270 -1.05 -10.88 1.98
CA LEU A 270 -1.11 -9.96 3.10
C LEU A 270 -2.35 -9.07 2.96
N ASN A 271 -3.23 -9.09 3.95
CA ASN A 271 -4.44 -8.24 4.02
C ASN A 271 -4.18 -6.92 4.74
#